data_AF-A0A250KQ75-F1
#
_entry.id   AF-A0A250KQ75-F1
#
_cell.length_a   1.000
_cell.length_b   1.000
_cell.length_c   1.000
_cell.angle_alpha   90.00
_cell.angle_beta   90.00
_cell.angle_gamma   90.00
#
_symmetry.space_group_name_H-M   'P 1'
#
loop_
_entity.id
_entity.type
_entity.pdbx_description
1 polymer ?
#
loop_
_entity_poly.entity_id
_entity_poly.type
_entity_poly.pdbx_seq_one_letter_code
_entity_poly.pdbx_strand_id
1 'polypeptide(L)' 'MCNRGYGYNALYRYTPEGYLGELVNRAAGGTEVSHHMYQYDPLGRRTRGERWGQVLQ' A
#
# COMPACT_ATOMS: atom_id res chain seq x y z
N MET A 1 -17.73 21.48 -13.16
CA MET A 1 -16.78 20.43 -13.58
C MET A 1 -16.64 19.47 -12.41
N CYS A 2 -17.09 18.21 -12.54
CA CYS A 2 -17.03 17.23 -11.45
C CYS A 2 -16.17 16.06 -11.91
N ASN A 3 -14.90 16.01 -11.50
CA ASN A 3 -14.05 14.84 -11.70
C ASN A 3 -14.48 13.75 -10.72
N ARG A 4 -15.49 12.94 -11.07
CA ARG A 4 -15.78 11.70 -10.35
C ARG A 4 -14.66 10.71 -10.70
N GLY A 5 -13.64 10.63 -9.86
CA GLY A 5 -12.56 9.66 -9.99
C GLY A 5 -13.08 8.24 -9.79
N TYR A 6 -13.42 7.55 -10.89
CA TYR A 6 -13.95 6.18 -10.91
C TYR A 6 -12.84 5.10 -10.84
N GLY A 7 -11.78 5.32 -10.07
CA GLY A 7 -10.64 4.41 -10.03
C GLY A 7 -10.26 3.98 -8.62
N TYR A 8 -10.10 2.68 -8.41
CA TYR A 8 -9.24 2.20 -7.34
C TYR A 8 -7.78 2.46 -7.74
N ASN A 9 -6.95 2.91 -6.81
CA ASN A 9 -5.55 3.14 -7.08
C ASN A 9 -4.68 2.64 -5.93
N ALA A 10 -3.42 2.38 -6.23
CA ALA A 10 -2.42 1.96 -5.27
C ALA A 10 -1.19 2.87 -5.32
N LEU A 11 -0.60 3.14 -4.15
CA LEU A 11 0.69 3.80 -4.02
C LEU A 11 1.72 2.79 -3.53
N TYR A 12 2.89 2.80 -4.16
CA TYR A 12 3.99 1.90 -3.87
C TYR A 12 5.21 2.73 -3.48
N ARG A 13 5.83 2.43 -2.34
CA ARG A 13 7.14 2.98 -1.95
C ARG A 13 8.15 1.86 -1.89
N TYR A 14 9.25 2.03 -2.61
CA TYR A 14 10.36 1.10 -2.63
C TYR A 14 11.49 1.61 -1.73
N THR A 15 12.22 0.69 -1.11
CA THR A 15 13.47 0.98 -0.41
C THR A 15 14.57 1.32 -1.43
N PRO A 16 15.70 1.90 -1.01
CA PRO A 16 16.84 2.16 -1.90
C PRO A 16 17.36 0.90 -2.61
N GLU A 17 17.21 -0.27 -1.98
CA GLU A 17 17.60 -1.59 -2.51
C GLU A 17 16.57 -2.16 -3.50
N GLY A 18 15.43 -1.48 -3.69
CA GLY A 18 14.38 -1.87 -4.64
C GLY A 18 13.30 -2.79 -4.07
N TYR A 19 13.29 -3.07 -2.76
CA TYR A 19 12.23 -3.87 -2.14
C TYR A 19 10.97 -3.03 -1.90
N LEU A 20 9.79 -3.63 -2.02
CA LEU A 20 8.54 -2.94 -1.72
C LEU A 20 8.40 -2.73 -0.21
N GLY A 21 8.56 -1.49 0.28
CA GLY A 21 8.47 -1.17 1.71
C GLY A 21 7.06 -0.80 2.16
N GLU A 22 6.25 -0.19 1.29
CA GLU A 22 4.91 0.31 1.61
C GLU A 22 3.95 0.11 0.44
N LEU A 23 2.76 -0.39 0.72
CA LEU A 23 1.64 -0.48 -0.23
C LEU A 23 0.39 0.13 0.40
N VAL A 24 -0.16 1.16 -0.23
CA VAL A 24 -1.41 1.81 0.18
C VAL A 24 -2.45 1.64 -0.91
N ASN A 25 -3.52 0.89 -0.63
CA ASN A 25 -4.67 0.73 -1.53
C ASN A 25 -5.73 1.77 -1.19
N ARG A 26 -6.29 2.42 -2.20
CA ARG A 26 -7.34 3.43 -2.06
C ARG A 26 -8.56 3.10 -2.89
N ALA A 27 -9.74 3.34 -2.32
CA ALA A 27 -11.01 3.28 -3.00
C ALA A 27 -11.18 4.45 -3.97
N ALA A 28 -12.16 4.33 -4.85
CA ALA A 28 -12.64 5.46 -5.65
C ALA A 28 -13.01 6.63 -4.73
N GLY A 29 -12.40 7.79 -4.96
CA GLY A 29 -12.52 8.96 -4.07
C GLY A 29 -11.31 9.19 -3.15
N GLY A 30 -10.32 8.29 -3.15
CA GLY A 30 -9.04 8.50 -2.47
C GLY A 30 -8.99 8.01 -1.01
N THR A 31 -10.08 7.45 -0.50
CA THR A 31 -10.14 6.83 0.84
C THR A 31 -9.21 5.63 0.90
N GLU A 32 -8.35 5.56 1.93
CA GLU A 32 -7.48 4.41 2.17
C GLU A 32 -8.29 3.18 2.62
N VAL A 33 -8.11 2.06 1.92
CA VAL A 33 -8.78 0.77 2.18
C VAL A 33 -7.85 -0.15 2.97
N SER A 34 -6.57 -0.19 2.58
CA SER A 34 -5.58 -0.94 3.32
C SER A 34 -4.19 -0.34 3.15
N HIS A 35 -3.38 -0.54 4.18
CA HIS A 35 -1.99 -0.13 4.24
C HIS A 35 -1.17 -1.34 4.66
N HIS A 36 -0.13 -1.64 3.89
CA HIS A 36 0.83 -2.68 4.21
C HIS A 36 2.23 -2.10 4.36
N MET A 37 2.93 -2.46 5.42
CA MET A 37 4.35 -2.15 5.62
C MET A 37 5.16 -3.45 5.65
N TYR A 38 6.25 -3.48 4.90
CA TYR A 38 7.11 -4.66 4.77
C TYR A 38 8.52 -4.36 5.25
N GLN A 39 9.12 -5.36 5.88
CA GLN A 39 10.52 -5.34 6.29
C GLN A 39 11.23 -6.56 5.73
N TYR A 40 12.50 -6.37 5.42
CA TYR A 40 13.36 -7.37 4.80
C TYR A 40 14.67 -7.47 5.58
N ASP A 41 15.24 -8.67 5.60
CA ASP A 41 16.62 -8.85 6.06
C ASP A 41 17.64 -8.46 4.97
N PRO A 42 18.95 -8.43 5.29
CA PRO A 42 19.99 -8.08 4.31
C PRO A 42 20.10 -9.03 3.12
N LEU A 43 19.46 -10.21 3.15
CA LEU A 43 19.42 -11.15 2.03
C LEU A 43 18.14 -10.98 1.18
N GLY A 44 17.32 -9.98 1.47
CA GLY A 44 16.08 -9.69 0.75
C GLY A 44 14.91 -10.60 1.12
N ARG A 45 15.01 -11.36 2.21
CA ARG A 45 13.89 -12.19 2.70
C ARG A 45 12.96 -11.33 3.52
N ARG A 46 11.66 -11.41 3.26
CA ARG A 46 10.65 -10.67 4.01
C ARG A 46 10.56 -11.21 5.44
N THR A 47 10.85 -10.39 6.43
CA THR A 47 10.82 -10.74 7.85
C THR A 47 9.57 -10.27 8.56
N ARG A 48 8.90 -9.22 8.03
CA ARG A 48 7.65 -8.70 8.58
C ARG A 48 6.72 -8.19 7.48
N GLY A 49 5.44 -8.44 7.66
CA GLY A 49 4.36 -7.78 6.93
C GLY A 49 3.32 -7.31 7.93
N GLU A 50 3.17 -6.00 8.08
CA GLU A 50 2.11 -5.39 8.88
C GLU A 50 0.99 -4.93 7.96
N ARG A 51 -0.26 -5.07 8.40
CA ARG A 51 -1.43 -4.54 7.70
C ARG A 51 -2.27 -3.73 8.68
N TRP A 52 -2.61 -2.51 8.30
CA TRP A 52 -3.57 -1.66 9.01
C TRP A 52 -4.60 -1.12 8.01
N GLY A 53 -5.87 -1.03 8.39
CA GLY A 53 -6.95 -0.55 7.52
C GLY A 53 -8.31 -1.16 7.85
N GLN A 54 -9.40 -0.43 7.59
CA GLN A 54 -10.76 -0.91 7.81
C GLN A 54 -11.08 -2.06 6.84
N VAL A 55 -11.47 -3.21 7.40
CA VAL A 55 -12.17 -4.23 6.63
C VAL A 55 -13.57 -3.67 6.36
N LEU A 56 -13.79 -3.07 5.19
CA LEU A 56 -15.15 -2.87 4.70
C LEU A 56 -15.71 -4.27 4.37
N GLN A 57 -16.56 -4.77 5.26
CA GLN A 57 -17.40 -5.95 5.05
C GLN A 57 -18.51 -5.64 4.05
#